data_AF-A0A4U1ISV0-F1
#
_entry.id   AF-A0A4U1ISV0-F1
#
_cell.length_a   1.000
_cell.length_b   1.000
_cell.length_c   1.000
_cell.angle_alpha   90.00
_cell.angle_beta   90.00
_cell.angle_gamma   90.00
#
_symmetry.space_group_name_H-M   'P 1'
#
loop_
_entity.id
_entity.type
_entity.pdbx_description
1 polymer ?
#
loop_
_entity_poly.entity_id
_entity_poly.type
_entity_poly.pdbx_seq_one_letter_code
_entity_poly.pdbx_strand_id
1 'polypeptide(L)'
;MIGARSLVWPAALAVVAIPALASAADPPSPSTTASPPEAPQRARLRYTLEGIELRGNVRTAGRVVLRYVKFRAGDLLDVDDPELELTRYRLLGTGFFAQVDLSLRKGSRRGAAVLIIEVVERNTLVVQNLWAGVAADEDTAGNARPLSAFLGVQAAETNLAGTGITLGAGVALAADQFALRTSFVDPSFVGTGWSAAITVLYNDARDFFGNRDVLFEAPLIAQREVTDYAVVAYRRFGATIGTGHDLGVSSSFALDYHLEQIDATVPVAASHMRGLSREPVDFSIRPGRSVLSTVRGTLTYDTRDAPFLTARGTHAQASVTVGIPGTDYSFQKFEGTLRRWWRLPWRHVVRFDAYVGAIAGDAPFFEQFYVGDFTDLLPDRLLALAPDRRQPPNLLGTDIIEVRYGDFAAKIEGEYRIPLYTGRESVYGVDLFASAGIYSVATRREFTNPPTGYRGWSRLPVDVTGNLGLRLDTKLGGVTIAFSNVLGLVAARNGARK
;
A
#
# COMPACT_ATOMS: atom_id res chain seq x y z
N MET A 1 43.60 -15.22 -34.51
CA MET A 1 42.68 -16.35 -34.76
C MET A 1 42.42 -17.07 -33.45
N ILE A 2 41.14 -17.11 -33.03
CA ILE A 2 40.45 -18.14 -32.22
C ILE A 2 41.13 -18.50 -30.88
N GLY A 3 40.59 -18.27 -29.68
CA GLY A 3 39.22 -18.09 -29.22
C GLY A 3 39.02 -18.98 -27.99
N ALA A 4 38.69 -18.42 -26.83
CA ALA A 4 38.08 -19.13 -25.70
C ALA A 4 37.58 -18.11 -24.66
N ARG A 5 36.34 -17.64 -24.83
CA ARG A 5 35.58 -16.95 -23.78
C ARG A 5 34.91 -18.03 -22.93
N SER A 6 35.34 -18.18 -21.67
CA SER A 6 34.64 -18.98 -20.68
C SER A 6 33.43 -18.21 -20.15
N LEU A 7 32.26 -18.70 -20.54
CA LEU A 7 30.94 -18.25 -20.11
C LEU A 7 30.67 -18.81 -18.70
N VAL A 8 30.66 -17.96 -17.67
CA VAL A 8 30.22 -18.35 -16.33
C VAL A 8 28.72 -18.06 -16.23
N TRP A 9 27.94 -19.12 -16.05
CA TRP A 9 26.48 -19.08 -15.83
C TRP A 9 26.14 -18.41 -14.49
N PRO A 10 25.11 -17.54 -14.41
CA PRO A 10 24.56 -17.12 -13.14
C PRO A 10 23.55 -18.15 -12.60
N ALA A 11 23.57 -18.27 -11.28
CA ALA A 11 22.78 -19.19 -10.49
C ALA A 11 21.25 -18.99 -10.66
N ALA A 12 20.54 -20.10 -10.59
CA ALA A 12 19.11 -20.25 -10.80
C ALA A 12 18.27 -19.46 -9.79
N LEU A 13 17.37 -18.62 -10.31
CA LEU A 13 16.21 -18.10 -9.59
C LEU A 13 15.14 -19.19 -9.52
N ALA A 14 14.85 -19.67 -8.32
CA ALA A 14 13.77 -20.61 -8.06
C ALA A 14 12.41 -19.89 -8.26
N VAL A 15 11.77 -20.17 -9.39
CA VAL A 15 10.36 -19.87 -9.62
C VAL A 15 9.55 -20.78 -8.71
N VAL A 16 8.79 -20.20 -7.79
CA VAL A 16 7.76 -20.94 -7.03
C VAL A 16 6.67 -21.34 -8.03
N ALA A 17 6.72 -22.59 -8.48
CA ALA A 17 5.69 -23.20 -9.30
C ALA A 17 4.42 -23.40 -8.45
N ILE A 18 3.30 -22.84 -8.93
CA ILE A 18 1.97 -23.16 -8.42
C ILE A 18 1.68 -24.60 -8.86
N PRO A 19 1.36 -25.55 -7.95
CA PRO A 19 1.05 -26.91 -8.37
C PRO A 19 -0.23 -26.92 -9.21
N ALA A 20 -0.11 -27.44 -10.43
CA ALA A 20 -1.24 -27.83 -11.25
C ALA A 20 -2.04 -28.89 -10.50
N LEU A 21 -3.29 -28.59 -10.16
CA LEU A 21 -4.22 -29.59 -9.65
C LEU A 21 -4.41 -30.69 -10.71
N ALA A 22 -4.21 -31.92 -10.26
CA ALA A 22 -4.30 -33.14 -11.03
C ALA A 22 -5.67 -33.29 -11.72
N SER A 23 -5.62 -33.74 -12.98
CA SER A 23 -6.74 -34.31 -13.69
C SER A 23 -7.17 -35.58 -12.95
N ALA A 24 -8.26 -35.50 -12.18
CA ALA A 24 -8.93 -36.67 -11.67
C ALA A 24 -9.59 -37.42 -12.84
N ALA A 25 -9.38 -38.73 -12.89
CA ALA A 25 -9.96 -39.64 -13.86
C ALA A 25 -11.49 -39.61 -13.85
N ASP A 26 -12.09 -39.83 -15.02
CA ASP A 26 -13.54 -39.96 -15.22
C ASP A 26 -14.17 -40.98 -14.24
N PRO A 27 -15.22 -40.62 -13.49
CA PRO A 27 -16.06 -41.60 -12.84
C PRO A 27 -16.99 -42.29 -13.87
N PRO A 28 -17.33 -43.58 -13.71
CA PRO A 28 -18.20 -44.30 -14.62
C PRO A 28 -19.63 -43.75 -14.60
N SER A 29 -20.26 -43.75 -15.78
CA SER A 29 -21.61 -43.27 -16.07
C SER A 29 -22.66 -43.77 -15.06
N PRO A 30 -23.49 -42.88 -14.47
CA PRO A 30 -24.65 -43.32 -13.72
C PRO A 30 -25.78 -43.74 -14.68
N SER A 31 -26.32 -44.91 -14.41
CA SER A 31 -27.54 -45.46 -14.99
C SER A 31 -28.75 -44.56 -14.75
N THR A 32 -29.62 -44.55 -15.76
CA THR A 32 -30.90 -43.84 -15.84
C THR A 32 -31.75 -44.03 -14.58
N THR A 33 -31.82 -43.00 -13.74
CA THR A 33 -32.82 -42.90 -12.67
C THR A 33 -33.64 -41.64 -12.94
N ALA A 34 -34.95 -41.80 -13.03
CA ALA A 34 -35.90 -40.78 -13.45
C ALA A 34 -35.81 -39.49 -12.61
N SER A 35 -35.74 -38.35 -13.29
CA SER A 35 -35.79 -37.01 -12.70
C SER A 35 -37.11 -36.77 -11.95
N PRO A 36 -37.10 -36.16 -10.74
CA PRO A 36 -38.32 -35.67 -10.10
C PRO A 36 -38.93 -34.50 -10.89
N PRO A 37 -40.25 -34.25 -10.78
CA PRO A 37 -40.94 -33.24 -11.59
C PRO A 37 -40.38 -31.83 -11.32
N GLU A 38 -40.04 -31.17 -12.42
CA GLU A 38 -39.53 -29.82 -12.51
C GLU A 38 -40.51 -28.83 -11.86
N ALA A 39 -40.04 -28.07 -10.88
CA ALA A 39 -40.81 -26.98 -10.28
C ALA A 39 -41.25 -25.99 -11.38
N PRO A 40 -42.45 -25.40 -11.30
CA PRO A 40 -42.97 -24.53 -12.36
C PRO A 40 -41.98 -23.36 -12.59
N GLN A 41 -41.38 -23.35 -13.78
CA GLN A 41 -40.55 -22.25 -14.25
C GLN A 41 -41.39 -20.97 -14.18
N ARG A 42 -41.10 -20.08 -13.22
CA ARG A 42 -41.67 -18.73 -13.20
C ARG A 42 -41.43 -18.12 -14.57
N ALA A 43 -42.51 -17.69 -15.23
CA ALA A 43 -42.43 -17.09 -16.56
C ALA A 43 -41.47 -15.89 -16.48
N ARG A 44 -40.26 -16.05 -17.04
CA ARG A 44 -39.23 -15.01 -17.07
C ARG A 44 -39.76 -13.86 -17.91
N LEU A 45 -40.13 -12.76 -17.25
CA LEU A 45 -40.62 -11.57 -17.89
C LEU A 45 -39.44 -10.87 -18.56
N ARG A 46 -39.36 -10.99 -19.88
CA ARG A 46 -38.30 -10.40 -20.68
C ARG A 46 -38.81 -9.15 -21.40
N TYR A 47 -38.00 -8.09 -21.34
CA TYR A 47 -38.27 -6.84 -22.02
C TYR A 47 -37.12 -6.50 -22.96
N THR A 48 -37.41 -5.92 -24.12
CA THR A 48 -36.39 -5.26 -24.94
C THR A 48 -36.18 -3.84 -24.43
N LEU A 49 -34.95 -3.48 -24.09
CA LEU A 49 -34.62 -2.13 -23.66
C LEU A 49 -34.69 -1.16 -24.83
N GLU A 50 -35.54 -0.14 -24.74
CA GLU A 50 -35.58 0.97 -25.70
C GLU A 50 -34.49 2.01 -25.43
N GLY A 51 -34.11 2.16 -24.15
CA GLY A 51 -33.13 3.14 -23.73
C GLY A 51 -32.97 3.17 -22.21
N ILE A 52 -32.08 4.06 -21.78
CA ILE A 52 -31.74 4.29 -20.38
C ILE A 52 -32.01 5.76 -20.09
N GLU A 53 -32.79 6.04 -19.05
CA GLU A 53 -33.08 7.38 -18.56
C GLU A 53 -32.37 7.60 -17.22
N LEU A 54 -31.49 8.60 -17.15
CA LEU A 54 -30.81 8.98 -15.92
C LEU A 54 -31.55 10.13 -15.23
N ARG A 55 -31.69 10.03 -13.90
CA ARG A 55 -32.33 11.06 -13.07
C ARG A 55 -31.49 11.34 -11.82
N GLY A 56 -31.46 12.61 -11.40
CA GLY A 56 -30.80 13.04 -10.17
C GLY A 56 -29.27 13.30 -10.28
N ASN A 57 -28.67 13.06 -11.45
CA ASN A 57 -27.26 13.37 -11.71
C ASN A 57 -27.08 14.88 -12.05
N VAL A 58 -27.09 15.74 -11.03
CA VAL A 58 -27.01 17.20 -11.19
C VAL A 58 -25.59 17.66 -11.51
N ARG A 59 -24.58 17.14 -10.79
CA ARG A 59 -23.16 17.48 -11.00
C ARG A 59 -22.45 16.44 -11.84
N THR A 60 -22.76 15.17 -11.62
CA THR A 60 -22.09 14.03 -12.26
C THR A 60 -22.57 13.89 -13.70
N ALA A 61 -21.61 13.89 -14.63
CA ALA A 61 -21.93 13.74 -16.04
C ALA A 61 -22.55 12.36 -16.31
N GLY A 62 -23.61 12.31 -17.13
CA GLY A 62 -24.31 11.06 -17.43
C GLY A 62 -23.40 9.95 -17.97
N ARG A 63 -22.37 10.31 -18.76
CA ARG A 63 -21.35 9.36 -19.25
C ARG A 63 -20.62 8.61 -18.12
N VAL A 64 -20.43 9.25 -16.96
CA VAL A 64 -19.78 8.66 -15.79
C VAL A 64 -20.68 7.64 -15.12
N VAL A 65 -21.99 7.86 -15.12
CA VAL A 65 -22.96 6.86 -14.64
C VAL A 65 -23.02 5.69 -15.62
N LEU A 66 -23.21 6.00 -16.91
CA LEU A 66 -23.38 4.99 -17.96
C LEU A 66 -22.17 4.08 -18.13
N ARG A 67 -20.94 4.52 -17.82
CA ARG A 67 -19.75 3.66 -17.89
C ARG A 67 -19.82 2.43 -16.96
N TYR A 68 -20.62 2.48 -15.91
CA TYR A 68 -20.82 1.37 -14.97
C TYR A 68 -22.04 0.51 -15.30
N VAL A 69 -22.86 0.94 -16.28
CA VAL A 69 -24.06 0.25 -16.72
C VAL A 69 -23.71 -0.60 -17.94
N LYS A 70 -23.83 -1.94 -17.80
CA LYS A 70 -23.52 -2.84 -18.93
C LYS A 70 -24.61 -2.88 -19.99
N PHE A 71 -25.84 -2.58 -19.60
CA PHE A 71 -26.99 -2.60 -20.49
C PHE A 71 -26.93 -1.49 -21.53
N ARG A 72 -27.43 -1.78 -22.72
CA ARG A 72 -27.54 -0.86 -23.85
C ARG A 72 -28.96 -0.92 -24.41
N ALA A 73 -29.33 0.14 -25.13
CA ALA A 73 -30.56 0.12 -25.92
C ALA A 73 -30.48 -1.04 -26.94
N GLY A 74 -31.55 -1.83 -27.03
CA GLY A 74 -31.66 -3.03 -27.86
C GLY A 74 -31.47 -4.34 -27.09
N ASP A 75 -30.90 -4.31 -25.88
CA ASP A 75 -30.65 -5.53 -25.10
C ASP A 75 -31.97 -6.17 -24.61
N LEU A 76 -31.96 -7.50 -24.53
CA LEU A 76 -33.02 -8.27 -23.87
C LEU A 76 -32.74 -8.33 -22.37
N LEU A 77 -33.53 -7.62 -21.59
CA LEU A 77 -33.43 -7.55 -20.15
C LEU A 77 -34.44 -8.49 -19.48
N ASP A 78 -33.95 -9.34 -18.60
CA ASP A 78 -34.77 -10.09 -17.64
C ASP A 78 -34.94 -9.24 -16.36
N VAL A 79 -36.13 -9.23 -15.77
CA VAL A 79 -36.38 -8.46 -14.53
C VAL A 79 -35.55 -9.02 -13.38
N ASP A 80 -35.32 -10.33 -13.38
CA ASP A 80 -34.55 -11.04 -12.37
C ASP A 80 -33.06 -11.16 -12.77
N ASP A 81 -32.57 -10.34 -13.70
CA ASP A 81 -31.15 -10.35 -14.13
C ASP A 81 -30.24 -9.87 -12.98
N PRO A 82 -29.31 -10.70 -12.48
CA PRO A 82 -28.36 -10.32 -11.43
C PRO A 82 -27.50 -9.09 -11.79
N GLU A 83 -27.33 -8.79 -13.07
CA GLU A 83 -26.53 -7.66 -13.54
C GLU A 83 -27.18 -6.30 -13.20
N LEU A 84 -28.50 -6.23 -12.99
CA LEU A 84 -29.18 -5.03 -12.47
C LEU A 84 -28.70 -4.69 -11.04
N GLU A 85 -28.62 -5.71 -10.19
CA GLU A 85 -28.16 -5.56 -8.81
C GLU A 85 -26.66 -5.23 -8.77
N LEU A 86 -25.85 -5.89 -9.60
CA LEU A 86 -24.42 -5.57 -9.75
C LEU A 86 -24.20 -4.13 -10.24
N THR A 87 -25.02 -3.65 -11.17
CA THR A 87 -24.96 -2.26 -11.64
C THR A 87 -25.22 -1.28 -10.49
N ARG A 88 -26.23 -1.56 -9.65
CA ARG A 88 -26.49 -0.79 -8.43
C ARG A 88 -25.26 -0.76 -7.51
N TYR A 89 -24.66 -1.92 -7.26
CA TYR A 89 -23.49 -2.02 -6.38
C TYR A 89 -22.26 -1.32 -6.94
N ARG A 90 -22.00 -1.38 -8.25
CA ARG A 90 -20.90 -0.65 -8.88
C ARG A 90 -21.09 0.86 -8.74
N LEU A 91 -22.30 1.36 -8.99
CA LEU A 91 -22.61 2.79 -8.85
C LEU A 91 -22.45 3.27 -7.41
N LEU A 92 -22.94 2.52 -6.42
CA LEU A 92 -22.71 2.83 -5.00
C LEU A 92 -21.22 2.75 -4.62
N GLY A 93 -20.51 1.76 -5.16
CA GLY A 93 -19.08 1.54 -4.95
C GLY A 93 -18.18 2.67 -5.46
N THR A 94 -18.66 3.52 -6.39
CA THR A 94 -17.93 4.73 -6.81
C THR A 94 -17.78 5.76 -5.70
N GLY A 95 -18.66 5.75 -4.70
CA GLY A 95 -18.72 6.79 -3.67
C GLY A 95 -19.31 8.12 -4.15
N PHE A 96 -19.82 8.22 -5.39
CA PHE A 96 -20.43 9.45 -5.93
C PHE A 96 -21.88 9.64 -5.51
N PHE A 97 -22.56 8.54 -5.16
CA PHE A 97 -23.98 8.51 -4.87
C PHE A 97 -24.23 7.96 -3.45
N ALA A 98 -25.14 8.61 -2.71
CA ALA A 98 -25.65 8.09 -1.44
C ALA A 98 -26.70 6.98 -1.65
N GLN A 99 -27.46 7.07 -2.74
CA GLN A 99 -28.54 6.15 -3.08
C GLN A 99 -28.63 5.98 -4.60
N VAL A 100 -28.92 4.74 -5.01
CA VAL A 100 -29.10 4.36 -6.42
C VAL A 100 -30.30 3.41 -6.48
N ASP A 101 -31.30 3.77 -7.26
CA ASP A 101 -32.49 2.96 -7.50
C ASP A 101 -32.67 2.72 -8.99
N LEU A 102 -32.88 1.45 -9.35
CA LEU A 102 -33.15 1.03 -10.72
C LEU A 102 -34.61 0.62 -10.81
N SER A 103 -35.32 1.15 -11.80
CA SER A 103 -36.71 0.78 -12.09
C SER A 103 -36.94 0.67 -13.58
N LEU A 104 -37.95 -0.11 -13.97
CA LEU A 104 -38.35 -0.26 -15.37
C LEU A 104 -39.67 0.47 -15.60
N ARG A 105 -39.69 1.32 -16.62
CA ARG A 105 -40.93 1.93 -17.12
C ARG A 105 -41.34 1.27 -18.42
N LYS A 106 -42.65 1.10 -18.62
CA LYS A 106 -43.22 0.58 -19.88
C LYS A 106 -42.74 1.43 -21.07
N GLY A 107 -42.22 0.75 -22.09
CA GLY A 107 -41.77 1.36 -23.34
C GLY A 107 -42.91 1.68 -24.30
N SER A 108 -42.53 2.11 -25.51
CA SER A 108 -43.45 2.53 -26.57
C SER A 108 -44.29 1.38 -27.15
N ARG A 109 -43.76 0.15 -27.11
CA ARG A 109 -44.42 -1.07 -27.63
C ARG A 109 -44.53 -2.16 -26.57
N ARG A 110 -45.45 -3.12 -26.79
CA ARG A 110 -45.61 -4.28 -25.90
C ARG A 110 -44.31 -5.09 -25.86
N GLY A 111 -43.84 -5.41 -24.66
CA GLY A 111 -42.57 -6.11 -24.46
C GLY A 111 -41.34 -5.20 -24.49
N ALA A 112 -41.51 -3.89 -24.62
CA ALA A 112 -40.42 -2.92 -24.51
C ALA A 112 -40.43 -2.20 -23.15
N ALA A 113 -39.25 -1.84 -22.66
CA ALA A 113 -39.07 -1.11 -21.41
C ALA A 113 -37.96 -0.06 -21.51
N VAL A 114 -38.04 0.96 -20.66
CA VAL A 114 -36.99 1.95 -20.45
C VAL A 114 -36.43 1.75 -19.05
N LEU A 115 -35.11 1.59 -18.94
CA LEU A 115 -34.43 1.48 -17.65
C LEU A 115 -34.22 2.88 -17.07
N ILE A 116 -34.86 3.15 -15.93
CA ILE A 116 -34.69 4.40 -15.19
C ILE A 116 -33.66 4.15 -14.09
N ILE A 117 -32.61 4.95 -14.08
CA ILE A 117 -31.58 4.95 -13.04
C ILE A 117 -31.70 6.28 -12.31
N GLU A 118 -32.21 6.23 -11.09
CA GLU A 118 -32.35 7.39 -10.22
C GLU A 118 -31.23 7.39 -9.19
N VAL A 119 -30.49 8.49 -9.12
CA VAL A 119 -29.33 8.64 -8.24
C VAL A 119 -29.46 9.85 -7.34
N VAL A 120 -28.99 9.72 -6.10
CA VAL A 120 -28.86 10.84 -5.16
C VAL A 120 -27.38 11.09 -4.95
N GLU A 121 -26.88 12.22 -5.46
CA GLU A 121 -25.47 12.60 -5.33
C GLU A 121 -25.08 12.91 -3.89
N ARG A 122 -23.81 12.64 -3.55
CA ARG A 122 -23.21 12.96 -2.23
C ARG A 122 -21.94 13.79 -2.39
N ASN A 123 -21.39 14.26 -1.28
CA ASN A 123 -20.08 14.89 -1.26
C ASN A 123 -19.00 13.88 -1.67
N THR A 124 -18.12 14.30 -2.58
CA THR A 124 -17.04 13.51 -3.17
C THR A 124 -15.65 13.98 -2.73
N LEU A 125 -15.58 15.02 -1.90
CA LEU A 125 -14.38 15.39 -1.16
C LEU A 125 -14.15 14.42 0.01
N VAL A 126 -12.99 13.78 0.03
CA VAL A 126 -12.60 12.77 1.02
C VAL A 126 -11.24 13.14 1.62
N VAL A 127 -11.13 13.10 2.95
CA VAL A 127 -9.83 13.10 3.63
C VAL A 127 -9.30 11.67 3.60
N GLN A 128 -8.22 11.44 2.85
CA GLN A 128 -7.64 10.12 2.66
C GLN A 128 -6.77 9.74 3.86
N ASN A 129 -5.94 10.67 4.32
CA ASN A 129 -5.03 10.45 5.43
C ASN A 129 -4.91 11.72 6.29
N LEU A 130 -4.78 11.51 7.60
CA LEU A 130 -4.47 12.53 8.58
C LEU A 130 -3.42 11.95 9.51
N TRP A 131 -2.29 12.63 9.64
CA TRP A 131 -1.20 12.21 10.52
C TRP A 131 -0.92 13.32 11.50
N ALA A 132 -0.84 12.99 12.78
CA ALA A 132 -0.38 13.90 13.82
C ALA A 132 0.34 13.06 14.87
N GLY A 133 1.53 13.49 15.26
CA GLY A 133 2.31 12.74 16.24
C GLY A 133 3.55 13.48 16.69
N VAL A 134 4.29 12.78 17.54
CA VAL A 134 5.61 13.22 18.00
C VAL A 134 6.64 12.18 17.58
N ALA A 135 7.75 12.66 17.06
CA ALA A 135 8.93 11.89 16.73
C ALA A 135 9.98 12.14 17.82
N ALA A 136 10.60 11.06 18.28
CA ALA A 136 11.59 11.11 19.35
C ALA A 136 13.01 10.98 18.81
N ASP A 137 13.95 11.44 19.61
CA ASP A 137 15.37 11.26 19.45
C ASP A 137 15.86 10.51 20.71
N GLU A 138 16.50 9.36 20.50
CA GLU A 138 16.97 8.47 21.56
C GLU A 138 18.48 8.32 21.38
N ASP A 139 19.26 8.78 22.35
CA ASP A 139 20.69 8.49 22.33
C ASP A 139 20.95 7.01 22.65
N THR A 140 22.16 6.53 22.38
CA THR A 140 22.54 5.13 22.64
C THR A 140 22.60 4.76 24.13
N ALA A 141 22.36 5.71 25.04
CA ALA A 141 22.27 5.55 26.48
C ALA A 141 20.81 5.65 27.00
N GLY A 142 19.81 5.76 26.11
CA GLY A 142 18.40 5.84 26.46
C GLY A 142 17.92 7.20 26.97
N ASN A 143 18.70 8.27 26.81
CA ASN A 143 18.28 9.62 27.21
C ASN A 143 17.39 10.25 26.14
N ALA A 144 16.23 10.76 26.57
CA ALA A 144 15.28 11.44 25.70
C ALA A 144 15.75 12.86 25.35
N ARG A 145 15.99 13.13 24.07
CA ARG A 145 16.15 14.47 23.47
C ARG A 145 14.76 15.07 23.15
N PRO A 146 14.64 16.39 22.80
CA PRO A 146 13.33 17.02 22.66
C PRO A 146 12.49 16.36 21.56
N LEU A 147 11.26 15.97 21.93
CA LEU A 147 10.25 15.47 21.02
C LEU A 147 9.94 16.52 19.96
N SER A 148 9.91 16.11 18.70
CA SER A 148 9.52 16.96 17.58
C SER A 148 8.13 16.58 17.08
N ALA A 149 7.24 17.56 16.91
CA ALA A 149 5.93 17.29 16.36
C ALA A 149 5.99 17.12 14.84
N PHE A 150 5.14 16.25 14.31
CA PHE A 150 4.86 16.16 12.88
C PHE A 150 3.35 16.18 12.63
N LEU A 151 2.96 16.73 11.48
CA LEU A 151 1.58 16.88 11.05
C LEU A 151 1.51 16.69 9.54
N GLY A 152 0.50 15.98 9.05
CA GLY A 152 0.22 15.92 7.63
C GLY A 152 -1.26 15.67 7.36
N VAL A 153 -1.70 16.10 6.19
CA VAL A 153 -3.06 15.87 5.71
C VAL A 153 -3.01 15.55 4.22
N GLN A 154 -3.85 14.61 3.80
CA GLN A 154 -4.07 14.29 2.39
C GLN A 154 -5.57 14.21 2.14
N ALA A 155 -6.02 14.95 1.12
CA ALA A 155 -7.42 15.00 0.71
C ALA A 155 -7.53 14.84 -0.80
N ALA A 156 -8.68 14.37 -1.25
CA ALA A 156 -8.98 14.25 -2.67
C ALA A 156 -10.45 14.54 -2.98
N GLU A 157 -10.67 15.16 -4.12
CA GLU A 157 -11.97 15.25 -4.79
C GLU A 157 -12.06 14.08 -5.77
N THR A 158 -12.93 13.10 -5.52
CA THR A 158 -12.99 11.85 -6.30
C THR A 158 -13.82 11.95 -7.58
N ASN A 159 -14.59 13.02 -7.74
CA ASN A 159 -15.44 13.27 -8.90
C ASN A 159 -15.31 14.72 -9.38
N LEU A 160 -14.08 15.14 -9.69
CA LEU A 160 -13.77 16.53 -10.06
C LEU A 160 -14.67 17.00 -11.21
N ALA A 161 -15.42 18.06 -10.96
CA ALA A 161 -16.39 18.63 -11.91
C ALA A 161 -17.36 17.60 -12.52
N GLY A 162 -17.67 16.53 -11.79
CA GLY A 162 -18.60 15.49 -12.25
C GLY A 162 -18.05 14.56 -13.35
N THR A 163 -16.74 14.54 -13.56
CA THR A 163 -16.10 13.78 -14.65
C THR A 163 -15.68 12.37 -14.26
N GLY A 164 -15.76 12.02 -12.97
CA GLY A 164 -15.22 10.78 -12.42
C GLY A 164 -13.68 10.78 -12.29
N ILE A 165 -13.03 11.91 -12.54
CA ILE A 165 -11.59 12.13 -12.33
C ILE A 165 -11.36 12.40 -10.84
N THR A 166 -10.31 11.80 -10.29
CA THR A 166 -9.84 12.07 -8.93
C THR A 166 -8.67 13.06 -8.93
N LEU A 167 -8.79 14.13 -8.16
CA LEU A 167 -7.71 15.07 -7.88
C LEU A 167 -7.39 15.06 -6.39
N GLY A 168 -6.15 14.74 -6.06
CA GLY A 168 -5.65 14.64 -4.69
C GLY A 168 -4.50 15.61 -4.43
N ALA A 169 -4.41 16.07 -3.19
CA ALA A 169 -3.30 16.85 -2.67
C ALA A 169 -2.99 16.43 -1.23
N GLY A 170 -1.71 16.38 -0.87
CA GLY A 170 -1.26 16.11 0.47
C GLY A 170 -0.07 16.97 0.84
N VAL A 171 -0.04 17.42 2.08
CA VAL A 171 1.04 18.21 2.67
C VAL A 171 1.44 17.58 3.99
N ALA A 172 2.75 17.56 4.26
CA ALA A 172 3.32 17.04 5.48
C ALA A 172 4.45 17.95 5.99
N LEU A 173 4.47 18.13 7.31
CA LEU A 173 5.40 18.97 8.05
C LEU A 173 5.99 18.15 9.19
N ALA A 174 7.30 18.19 9.33
CA ALA A 174 8.02 17.73 10.51
C ALA A 174 9.19 18.70 10.78
N ALA A 175 9.92 18.51 11.88
CA ALA A 175 11.04 19.39 12.22
C ALA A 175 12.07 19.44 11.09
N ASP A 176 12.22 20.62 10.48
CA ASP A 176 13.04 20.92 9.31
C ASP A 176 12.77 20.00 8.09
N GLN A 177 11.52 19.55 7.94
CA GLN A 177 11.11 18.73 6.81
C GLN A 177 9.74 19.16 6.28
N PHE A 178 9.61 19.16 4.96
CA PHE A 178 8.40 19.51 4.23
C PHE A 178 8.18 18.51 3.09
N ALA A 179 6.96 18.03 2.92
CA ALA A 179 6.58 17.26 1.75
C ALA A 179 5.24 17.72 1.17
N LEU A 180 5.17 17.69 -0.15
CA LEU A 180 4.00 17.98 -0.95
C LEU A 180 3.82 16.83 -1.95
N ARG A 181 2.58 16.36 -2.09
CA ARG A 181 2.21 15.38 -3.12
C ARG A 181 0.90 15.78 -3.76
N THR A 182 0.84 15.79 -5.08
CA THR A 182 -0.40 15.96 -5.84
C THR A 182 -0.62 14.77 -6.75
N SER A 183 -1.88 14.42 -6.99
CA SER A 183 -2.23 13.28 -7.81
C SER A 183 -3.46 13.58 -8.66
N PHE A 184 -3.41 13.23 -9.93
CA PHE A 184 -4.51 13.26 -10.87
C PHE A 184 -4.73 11.84 -11.39
N VAL A 185 -5.97 11.34 -11.36
CA VAL A 185 -6.32 10.01 -11.86
C VAL A 185 -7.59 10.08 -12.68
N ASP A 186 -7.52 9.66 -13.94
CA ASP A 186 -8.67 9.37 -14.78
C ASP A 186 -8.84 7.84 -14.86
N PRO A 187 -9.84 7.23 -14.20
CA PRO A 187 -10.04 5.79 -14.22
C PRO A 187 -10.42 5.21 -15.58
N SER A 188 -10.91 6.04 -16.50
CA SER A 188 -11.41 5.62 -17.82
C SER A 188 -10.92 6.61 -18.87
N PHE A 189 -9.60 6.66 -19.05
CA PHE A 189 -8.90 7.65 -19.86
C PHE A 189 -9.47 7.68 -21.27
N VAL A 190 -10.00 8.84 -21.66
CA VAL A 190 -10.64 9.07 -22.97
C VAL A 190 -11.75 8.04 -23.28
N GLY A 191 -12.45 7.55 -22.24
CA GLY A 191 -13.53 6.57 -22.36
C GLY A 191 -13.06 5.15 -22.68
N THR A 192 -11.76 4.87 -22.56
CA THR A 192 -11.20 3.52 -22.67
C THR A 192 -11.30 2.76 -21.35
N GLY A 193 -11.04 1.45 -21.38
CA GLY A 193 -10.87 0.66 -20.16
C GLY A 193 -9.53 0.87 -19.45
N TRP A 194 -8.68 1.76 -19.98
CA TRP A 194 -7.39 2.10 -19.37
C TRP A 194 -7.53 3.31 -18.47
N SER A 195 -6.83 3.30 -17.35
CA SER A 195 -6.66 4.47 -16.50
C SER A 195 -5.44 5.28 -16.89
N ALA A 196 -5.43 6.57 -16.56
CA ALA A 196 -4.26 7.42 -16.64
C ALA A 196 -4.06 8.10 -15.28
N ALA A 197 -2.84 8.06 -14.77
CA ALA A 197 -2.47 8.64 -13.49
C ALA A 197 -1.24 9.54 -13.64
N ILE A 198 -1.24 10.67 -12.95
CA ILE A 198 -0.08 11.54 -12.81
C ILE A 198 0.05 11.86 -11.32
N THR A 199 1.22 11.61 -10.74
CA THR A 199 1.57 12.03 -9.39
C THR A 199 2.78 12.95 -9.47
N VAL A 200 2.75 14.07 -8.76
CA VAL A 200 3.92 14.94 -8.58
C VAL A 200 4.24 14.98 -7.09
N LEU A 201 5.52 14.92 -6.76
CA LEU A 201 6.01 15.03 -5.39
C LEU A 201 7.11 16.08 -5.29
N TYR A 202 7.18 16.70 -4.12
CA TYR A 202 8.29 17.54 -3.70
C TYR A 202 8.58 17.26 -2.22
N ASN A 203 9.83 16.99 -1.89
CA ASN A 203 10.27 16.77 -0.52
C ASN A 203 11.52 17.63 -0.26
N ASP A 204 11.50 18.43 0.80
CA ASP A 204 12.68 19.03 1.43
C ASP A 204 12.84 18.32 2.78
N ALA A 205 13.80 17.42 2.87
CA ALA A 205 13.84 16.42 3.94
C ALA A 205 15.26 16.18 4.43
N ARG A 206 15.35 15.49 5.57
CA ARG A 206 16.61 15.01 6.12
C ARG A 206 16.42 13.63 6.70
N ASP A 207 17.48 12.84 6.68
CA ASP A 207 17.51 11.54 7.32
C ASP A 207 18.75 11.38 8.20
N PHE A 208 18.65 10.44 9.13
CA PHE A 208 19.61 10.21 10.20
C PHE A 208 20.25 8.84 10.00
N PHE A 209 21.57 8.83 9.92
CA PHE A 209 22.38 7.65 9.71
C PHE A 209 23.35 7.42 10.85
N GLY A 210 23.68 6.15 11.07
CA GLY A 210 24.60 5.72 12.11
C GLY A 210 23.87 5.11 13.31
N ASN A 211 24.54 4.16 13.97
CA ASN A 211 23.93 3.34 15.02
C ASN A 211 24.38 3.78 16.41
N ARG A 212 25.68 4.03 16.59
CA ARG A 212 26.31 4.48 17.83
C ARG A 212 27.66 5.18 17.55
N ASP A 213 28.04 6.10 18.43
CA ASP A 213 29.33 6.82 18.45
C ASP A 213 29.72 7.35 17.07
N VAL A 214 28.76 8.02 16.43
CA VAL A 214 28.91 8.46 15.06
C VAL A 214 29.92 9.61 15.00
N LEU A 215 30.93 9.44 14.16
CA LEU A 215 31.93 10.47 13.88
C LEU A 215 31.79 10.87 12.42
N PHE A 216 31.66 12.16 12.13
CA PHE A 216 31.52 12.66 10.77
C PHE A 216 32.22 14.00 10.54
N GLU A 217 32.53 14.28 9.29
CA GLU A 217 33.09 15.55 8.82
C GLU A 217 32.17 16.13 7.74
N ALA A 218 31.72 17.38 7.93
CA ALA A 218 30.78 18.04 7.03
C ALA A 218 31.28 19.46 6.68
N PRO A 219 31.14 19.92 5.41
CA PRO A 219 31.72 21.19 4.94
C PRO A 219 31.11 22.45 5.59
N LEU A 220 29.97 22.32 6.25
CA LEU A 220 29.15 23.44 6.75
C LEU A 220 28.83 23.37 8.25
N ILE A 221 29.35 22.36 8.97
CA ILE A 221 29.13 22.18 10.40
C ILE A 221 30.50 22.14 11.06
N ALA A 222 30.89 23.22 11.76
CA ALA A 222 32.02 23.15 12.67
C ALA A 222 31.75 21.99 13.64
N GLN A 223 32.68 21.02 13.73
CA GLN A 223 32.61 19.80 14.55
C GLN A 223 32.58 20.12 16.06
N ARG A 224 31.61 20.92 16.51
CA ARG A 224 31.59 21.50 17.85
C ARG A 224 30.46 21.03 18.74
N GLU A 225 29.60 20.14 18.25
CA GLU A 225 28.71 19.37 19.11
C GLU A 225 28.69 17.93 18.63
N VAL A 226 28.90 16.99 19.56
CA VAL A 226 28.78 15.56 19.34
C VAL A 226 27.33 15.29 18.92
N THR A 227 27.07 15.21 17.62
CA THR A 227 25.78 14.68 17.14
C THR A 227 25.93 13.17 17.01
N ASP A 228 25.07 12.42 17.70
CA ASP A 228 25.09 10.95 17.76
C ASP A 228 24.75 10.27 16.41
N TYR A 229 24.55 11.07 15.35
CA TYR A 229 24.12 10.66 14.02
C TYR A 229 24.75 11.55 12.94
N ALA A 230 24.94 10.96 11.77
CA ALA A 230 25.25 11.66 10.53
C ALA A 230 23.93 12.05 9.85
N VAL A 231 23.79 13.33 9.49
CA VAL A 231 22.56 13.84 8.86
C VAL A 231 22.79 14.02 7.36
N VAL A 232 21.89 13.47 6.56
CA VAL A 232 21.83 13.73 5.11
C VAL A 232 20.62 14.59 4.84
N ALA A 233 20.84 15.81 4.36
CA ALA A 233 19.77 16.68 3.89
C ALA A 233 19.59 16.50 2.37
N TYR A 234 18.36 16.42 1.90
CA TYR A 234 18.07 16.19 0.49
C TYR A 234 16.77 16.85 0.05
N ARG A 235 16.80 17.34 -1.19
CA ARG A 235 15.62 17.82 -1.90
C ARG A 235 15.28 16.90 -3.03
N ARG A 236 14.00 16.60 -3.19
CA ARG A 236 13.49 15.71 -4.23
C ARG A 236 12.33 16.38 -4.93
N PHE A 237 12.34 16.31 -6.26
CA PHE A 237 11.23 16.71 -7.09
C PHE A 237 11.04 15.65 -8.16
N GLY A 238 9.88 15.01 -8.17
CA GLY A 238 9.62 13.89 -9.07
C GLY A 238 8.19 13.85 -9.57
N ALA A 239 8.02 13.18 -10.70
CA ALA A 239 6.73 12.90 -11.29
C ALA A 239 6.63 11.41 -11.65
N THR A 240 5.45 10.85 -11.44
CA THR A 240 5.08 9.50 -11.87
C THR A 240 3.93 9.61 -12.85
N ILE A 241 4.06 8.96 -14.00
CA ILE A 241 2.98 8.80 -14.98
C ILE A 241 2.64 7.32 -15.03
N GLY A 242 1.36 6.99 -14.84
CA GLY A 242 0.89 5.60 -14.73
C GLY A 242 -0.29 5.31 -15.63
N THR A 243 -0.44 4.04 -15.97
CA THR A 243 -1.65 3.51 -16.60
C THR A 243 -1.98 2.14 -16.01
N GLY A 244 -3.25 1.76 -16.03
CA GLY A 244 -3.67 0.47 -15.52
C GLY A 244 -4.95 -0.02 -16.17
N HIS A 245 -5.17 -1.32 -16.11
CA HIS A 245 -6.30 -2.00 -16.74
C HIS A 245 -6.79 -3.15 -15.87
N ASP A 246 -8.11 -3.31 -15.79
CA ASP A 246 -8.74 -4.46 -15.15
C ASP A 246 -8.63 -5.67 -16.08
N LEU A 247 -7.99 -6.74 -15.61
CA LEU A 247 -7.85 -8.01 -16.34
C LEU A 247 -9.07 -8.92 -16.12
N GLY A 248 -9.88 -8.61 -15.11
CA GLY A 248 -11.08 -9.36 -14.74
C GLY A 248 -11.82 -8.67 -13.60
N VAL A 249 -12.69 -9.42 -12.91
CA VAL A 249 -13.50 -8.86 -11.80
C VAL A 249 -12.67 -8.59 -10.55
N SER A 250 -11.58 -9.32 -10.35
CA SER A 250 -10.74 -9.26 -9.16
C SER A 250 -9.27 -8.97 -9.44
N SER A 251 -8.84 -8.98 -10.71
CA SER A 251 -7.44 -8.79 -11.07
C SER A 251 -7.25 -7.53 -11.89
N SER A 252 -6.23 -6.74 -11.57
CA SER A 252 -5.84 -5.57 -12.34
C SER A 252 -4.32 -5.49 -12.46
N PHE A 253 -3.86 -4.85 -13.54
CA PHE A 253 -2.45 -4.56 -13.77
C PHE A 253 -2.24 -3.07 -13.92
N ALA A 254 -1.11 -2.56 -13.43
CA ALA A 254 -0.67 -1.18 -13.58
C ALA A 254 0.80 -1.12 -14.00
N LEU A 255 1.12 -0.11 -14.81
CA LEU A 255 2.46 0.23 -15.25
C LEU A 255 2.70 1.71 -14.97
N ASP A 256 3.74 2.00 -14.18
CA ASP A 256 4.13 3.34 -13.77
C ASP A 256 5.55 3.65 -14.25
N TYR A 257 5.74 4.85 -14.77
CA TYR A 257 7.05 5.43 -15.06
C TYR A 257 7.29 6.59 -14.09
N HIS A 258 8.40 6.55 -13.36
CA HIS A 258 8.81 7.58 -12.43
C HIS A 258 10.10 8.25 -12.89
N LEU A 259 10.16 9.57 -12.75
CA LEU A 259 11.34 10.39 -12.96
C LEU A 259 11.46 11.38 -11.81
N GLU A 260 12.64 11.43 -11.19
CA GLU A 260 12.90 12.24 -10.03
C GLU A 260 14.29 12.85 -10.08
N GLN A 261 14.38 14.13 -9.74
CA GLN A 261 15.63 14.83 -9.51
C GLN A 261 15.86 14.96 -8.01
N ILE A 262 17.06 14.62 -7.57
CA ILE A 262 17.52 14.65 -6.19
C ILE A 262 18.67 15.64 -6.09
N ASP A 263 18.73 16.42 -5.01
CA ASP A 263 19.87 17.25 -4.65
C ASP A 263 20.21 16.98 -3.18
N ALA A 264 21.30 16.27 -2.92
CA ALA A 264 21.65 15.77 -1.60
C ALA A 264 22.96 16.36 -1.07
N THR A 265 22.93 16.82 0.18
CA THR A 265 24.13 17.22 0.93
C THR A 265 24.51 16.09 1.87
N VAL A 266 25.56 15.36 1.49
CA VAL A 266 26.05 14.18 2.20
C VAL A 266 27.35 14.55 2.95
N PRO A 267 27.54 14.10 4.21
CA PRO A 267 28.81 14.25 4.91
C PRO A 267 29.98 13.65 4.13
N VAL A 268 31.16 14.30 4.20
CA VAL A 268 32.36 13.91 3.43
C VAL A 268 32.90 12.56 3.93
N ALA A 269 32.87 12.37 5.24
CA ALA A 269 33.20 11.11 5.89
C ALA A 269 32.27 10.91 7.08
N ALA A 270 31.81 9.68 7.30
CA ALA A 270 31.10 9.29 8.50
C ALA A 270 31.44 7.85 8.88
N SER A 271 31.52 7.57 10.17
CA SER A 271 31.72 6.23 10.73
C SER A 271 30.83 6.01 11.94
N HIS A 272 30.37 4.78 12.12
CA HIS A 272 29.55 4.36 13.26
C HIS A 272 30.09 3.06 13.87
N MET A 273 29.64 2.74 15.07
CA MET A 273 29.81 1.40 15.66
C MET A 273 28.66 0.50 15.21
N ARG A 274 28.98 -0.60 14.53
CA ARG A 274 28.04 -1.69 14.20
C ARG A 274 28.42 -2.91 15.03
N GLY A 275 27.61 -3.21 16.04
CA GLY A 275 28.01 -4.11 17.12
C GLY A 275 29.20 -3.56 17.91
N LEU A 276 30.32 -4.28 17.90
CA LEU A 276 31.56 -3.92 18.62
C LEU A 276 32.66 -3.33 17.70
N SER A 277 32.40 -3.18 16.40
CA SER A 277 33.37 -2.72 15.41
C SER A 277 32.98 -1.37 14.80
N ARG A 278 33.97 -0.50 14.60
CA ARG A 278 33.78 0.78 13.89
C ARG A 278 33.92 0.57 12.39
N GLU A 279 32.96 1.08 11.62
CA GLU A 279 32.98 1.04 10.16
C GLU A 279 32.45 2.34 9.54
N PRO A 280 32.77 2.64 8.27
CA PRO A 280 32.18 3.76 7.55
C PRO A 280 30.66 3.60 7.37
N VAL A 281 29.94 4.72 7.39
CA VAL A 281 28.49 4.76 7.12
C VAL A 281 28.26 4.76 5.61
N ASP A 282 27.42 3.85 5.13
CA ASP A 282 26.88 3.90 3.77
C ASP A 282 25.58 4.69 3.77
N PHE A 283 25.58 5.84 3.09
CA PHE A 283 24.40 6.69 2.97
C PHE A 283 23.45 6.27 1.85
N SER A 284 23.89 5.38 0.95
CA SER A 284 23.12 4.91 -0.21
C SER A 284 22.43 6.05 -0.97
N ILE A 285 23.15 7.16 -1.20
CA ILE A 285 22.69 8.31 -1.99
C ILE A 285 23.90 9.06 -2.53
N ARG A 286 23.81 9.58 -3.76
CA ARG A 286 24.90 10.34 -4.38
C ARG A 286 24.89 11.78 -3.85
N PRO A 287 26.07 12.37 -3.56
CA PRO A 287 26.16 13.77 -3.20
C PRO A 287 25.87 14.68 -4.41
N GLY A 288 25.30 15.84 -4.14
CA GLY A 288 24.90 16.82 -5.15
C GLY A 288 23.66 16.40 -5.92
N ARG A 289 23.59 16.82 -7.19
CA ARG A 289 22.45 16.53 -8.06
C ARG A 289 22.55 15.14 -8.67
N SER A 290 21.49 14.37 -8.55
CA SER A 290 21.31 13.08 -9.22
C SER A 290 19.90 12.94 -9.78
N VAL A 291 19.74 12.03 -10.74
CA VAL A 291 18.46 11.70 -11.38
C VAL A 291 18.17 10.23 -11.18
N LEU A 292 16.95 9.94 -10.75
CA LEU A 292 16.40 8.61 -10.64
C LEU A 292 15.29 8.44 -11.67
N SER A 293 15.33 7.36 -12.45
CA SER A 293 14.20 6.97 -13.27
C SER A 293 13.90 5.50 -13.12
N THR A 294 12.63 5.17 -12.92
CA THR A 294 12.20 3.79 -12.70
C THR A 294 10.95 3.46 -13.51
N VAL A 295 10.79 2.18 -13.85
CA VAL A 295 9.53 1.61 -14.33
C VAL A 295 9.05 0.61 -13.29
N ARG A 296 7.78 0.71 -12.89
CA ARG A 296 7.14 -0.22 -11.97
C ARG A 296 5.98 -0.92 -12.67
N GLY A 297 6.01 -2.25 -12.67
CA GLY A 297 4.85 -3.08 -13.02
C GLY A 297 4.21 -3.63 -11.76
N THR A 298 2.88 -3.55 -11.65
CA THR A 298 2.14 -4.02 -10.48
C THR A 298 0.96 -4.89 -10.92
N LEU A 299 0.84 -6.09 -10.35
CA LEU A 299 -0.32 -6.95 -10.49
C LEU A 299 -1.06 -7.01 -9.15
N THR A 300 -2.35 -6.76 -9.17
CA THR A 300 -3.21 -6.76 -7.98
C THR A 300 -4.32 -7.78 -8.15
N TYR A 301 -4.61 -8.53 -7.08
CA TYR A 301 -5.76 -9.42 -6.96
C TYR A 301 -6.55 -9.04 -5.71
N ASP A 302 -7.76 -8.52 -5.88
CA ASP A 302 -8.64 -8.07 -4.80
C ASP A 302 -10.02 -8.74 -4.88
N THR A 303 -10.39 -9.45 -3.81
CA THR A 303 -11.69 -10.10 -3.62
C THR A 303 -12.30 -9.73 -2.28
N ARG A 304 -11.84 -8.63 -1.67
CA ARG A 304 -12.35 -8.15 -0.39
C ARG A 304 -13.83 -7.77 -0.50
N ASP A 305 -14.60 -8.12 0.53
CA ASP A 305 -16.01 -7.76 0.62
C ASP A 305 -16.26 -6.29 0.97
N ALA A 306 -15.33 -5.67 1.71
CA ALA A 306 -15.34 -4.24 2.01
C ALA A 306 -13.91 -3.67 2.01
N PRO A 307 -13.70 -2.41 1.62
CA PRO A 307 -12.36 -1.83 1.51
C PRO A 307 -11.69 -1.53 2.86
N PHE A 308 -12.48 -1.18 3.90
CA PHE A 308 -11.96 -0.79 5.22
C PHE A 308 -12.19 -1.86 6.30
N LEU A 309 -13.45 -2.21 6.60
CA LEU A 309 -13.80 -3.30 7.54
C LEU A 309 -14.01 -4.64 6.83
N THR A 310 -13.02 -5.09 6.05
CA THR A 310 -13.06 -6.38 5.35
C THR A 310 -13.33 -7.54 6.32
N ALA A 311 -14.33 -8.37 6.05
CA ALA A 311 -14.62 -9.57 6.86
C ALA A 311 -14.21 -10.86 6.14
N ARG A 312 -14.19 -10.85 4.79
CA ARG A 312 -13.81 -11.99 3.96
C ARG A 312 -13.11 -11.53 2.68
N GLY A 313 -12.27 -12.39 2.14
CA GLY A 313 -11.63 -12.20 0.84
C GLY A 313 -10.11 -12.23 0.92
N THR A 314 -9.48 -12.01 -0.22
CA THR A 314 -8.02 -11.89 -0.37
C THR A 314 -7.68 -10.56 -1.03
N HIS A 315 -6.59 -9.95 -0.59
CA HIS A 315 -5.88 -8.91 -1.31
C HIS A 315 -4.43 -9.35 -1.48
N ALA A 316 -4.00 -9.59 -2.71
CA ALA A 316 -2.62 -9.93 -3.04
C ALA A 316 -2.08 -8.92 -4.06
N GLN A 317 -0.82 -8.54 -3.90
CA GLN A 317 -0.13 -7.64 -4.80
C GLN A 317 1.29 -8.12 -5.05
N ALA A 318 1.73 -8.07 -6.30
CA ALA A 318 3.11 -8.29 -6.68
C ALA A 318 3.58 -7.10 -7.52
N SER A 319 4.74 -6.53 -7.21
CA SER A 319 5.31 -5.45 -8.02
C SER A 319 6.79 -5.64 -8.26
N VAL A 320 7.21 -5.18 -9.44
CA VAL A 320 8.60 -5.14 -9.87
C VAL A 320 8.92 -3.72 -10.28
N THR A 321 9.94 -3.12 -9.66
CA THR A 321 10.47 -1.80 -10.02
C THR A 321 11.87 -1.97 -10.57
N VAL A 322 12.13 -1.38 -11.73
CA VAL A 322 13.44 -1.44 -12.42
C VAL A 322 13.94 -0.03 -12.65
N GLY A 323 15.15 0.27 -12.18
CA GLY A 323 15.89 1.49 -12.52
C GLY A 323 16.30 1.48 -13.98
N ILE A 324 15.98 2.56 -14.71
CA ILE A 324 16.27 2.63 -16.14
C ILE A 324 17.77 2.95 -16.35
N PRO A 325 18.46 2.20 -17.24
CA PRO A 325 19.82 2.50 -17.63
C PRO A 325 19.98 3.95 -18.12
N GLY A 326 21.06 4.62 -17.72
CA GLY A 326 21.33 6.02 -18.08
C GLY A 326 20.96 7.03 -16.98
N THR A 327 20.45 6.57 -15.85
CA THR A 327 20.27 7.37 -14.63
C THR A 327 21.34 7.06 -13.57
N ASP A 328 21.33 7.81 -12.47
CA ASP A 328 22.33 7.67 -11.40
C ASP A 328 22.14 6.42 -10.53
N TYR A 329 21.01 5.73 -10.65
CA TYR A 329 20.67 4.59 -9.80
C TYR A 329 20.19 3.43 -10.66
N SER A 330 20.86 2.29 -10.52
CA SER A 330 20.56 1.07 -11.28
C SER A 330 20.26 -0.06 -10.32
N PHE A 331 18.98 -0.35 -10.13
CA PHE A 331 18.52 -1.40 -9.23
C PHE A 331 17.27 -2.09 -9.77
N GLN A 332 16.95 -3.22 -9.15
CA GLN A 332 15.71 -3.95 -9.32
C GLN A 332 15.13 -4.20 -7.93
N LYS A 333 13.84 -3.95 -7.77
CA LYS A 333 13.11 -4.13 -6.52
C LYS A 333 11.89 -5.01 -6.77
N PHE A 334 11.75 -6.05 -5.98
CA PHE A 334 10.65 -7.01 -6.03
C PHE A 334 9.89 -6.92 -4.71
N GLU A 335 8.57 -6.85 -4.78
CA GLU A 335 7.70 -6.78 -3.62
C GLU A 335 6.50 -7.69 -3.81
N GLY A 336 6.10 -8.37 -2.73
CA GLY A 336 4.93 -9.23 -2.67
C GLY A 336 4.20 -9.01 -1.36
N THR A 337 2.88 -8.80 -1.44
CA THR A 337 1.99 -8.70 -0.27
C THR A 337 0.83 -9.68 -0.44
N LEU A 338 0.48 -10.39 0.63
CA LEU A 338 -0.68 -11.28 0.69
C LEU A 338 -1.44 -11.04 1.98
N ARG A 339 -2.69 -10.60 1.85
CA ARG A 339 -3.63 -10.45 2.96
C ARG A 339 -4.85 -11.32 2.72
N ARG A 340 -5.25 -12.09 3.72
CA ARG A 340 -6.42 -12.98 3.65
C ARG A 340 -7.27 -12.82 4.90
N TRP A 341 -8.57 -12.66 4.71
CA TRP A 341 -9.55 -12.51 5.79
C TRP A 341 -10.50 -13.72 5.83
N TRP A 342 -10.76 -14.19 7.05
CA TRP A 342 -11.77 -15.20 7.33
C TRP A 342 -12.70 -14.71 8.42
N ARG A 343 -14.01 -14.80 8.16
CA ARG A 343 -15.03 -14.60 9.18
C ARG A 343 -15.32 -15.92 9.88
N LEU A 344 -15.09 -15.95 11.18
CA LEU A 344 -15.36 -17.09 12.05
C LEU A 344 -16.88 -17.25 12.30
N PRO A 345 -17.34 -18.43 12.77
CA PRO A 345 -18.76 -18.69 13.06
C PRO A 345 -19.40 -17.66 14.01
N TRP A 346 -18.63 -17.16 14.98
CA TRP A 346 -19.02 -16.17 15.99
C TRP A 346 -18.98 -14.71 15.49
N ARG A 347 -18.94 -14.48 14.17
CA ARG A 347 -18.82 -13.16 13.51
C ARG A 347 -17.48 -12.43 13.67
N HIS A 348 -16.55 -12.93 14.47
CA HIS A 348 -15.19 -12.39 14.56
C HIS A 348 -14.44 -12.59 13.24
N VAL A 349 -13.39 -11.80 13.03
CA VAL A 349 -12.59 -11.84 11.80
C VAL A 349 -11.13 -12.11 12.15
N VAL A 350 -10.52 -13.03 11.43
CA VAL A 350 -9.07 -13.26 11.47
C VAL A 350 -8.48 -12.81 10.16
N ARG A 351 -7.38 -12.07 10.21
CA ARG A 351 -6.58 -11.68 9.06
C ARG A 351 -5.18 -12.29 9.19
N PHE A 352 -4.72 -12.87 8.10
CA PHE A 352 -3.32 -13.16 7.88
C PHE A 352 -2.74 -12.09 6.95
N ASP A 353 -1.58 -11.53 7.30
CA ASP A 353 -0.82 -10.58 6.49
C ASP A 353 0.60 -11.11 6.31
N ALA A 354 1.08 -11.12 5.07
CA ALA A 354 2.43 -11.49 4.72
C ALA A 354 3.02 -10.52 3.70
N TYR A 355 4.26 -10.13 3.92
CA TYR A 355 5.05 -9.27 3.05
C TYR A 355 6.41 -9.90 2.79
N VAL A 356 6.90 -9.76 1.56
CA VAL A 356 8.29 -10.07 1.19
C VAL A 356 8.78 -9.03 0.19
N GLY A 357 10.04 -8.60 0.37
CA GLY A 357 10.69 -7.61 -0.48
C GLY A 357 12.17 -7.91 -0.65
N ALA A 358 12.69 -7.66 -1.85
CA ALA A 358 14.10 -7.79 -2.16
C ALA A 358 14.56 -6.73 -3.17
N ILE A 359 15.75 -6.18 -2.96
CA ILE A 359 16.39 -5.17 -3.80
C ILE A 359 17.77 -5.69 -4.23
N ALA A 360 18.06 -5.55 -5.52
CA ALA A 360 19.35 -5.87 -6.11
C ALA A 360 19.88 -4.68 -6.92
N GLY A 361 21.16 -4.36 -6.76
CA GLY A 361 21.81 -3.20 -7.38
C GLY A 361 21.93 -2.02 -6.42
N ASP A 362 22.06 -0.81 -6.98
CA ASP A 362 22.40 0.42 -6.26
C ASP A 362 21.14 1.29 -6.13
N ALA A 363 20.26 0.90 -5.20
CA ALA A 363 19.05 1.67 -4.88
C ALA A 363 19.36 2.78 -3.88
N PRO A 364 18.79 3.98 -4.05
CA PRO A 364 18.91 5.01 -3.03
C PRO A 364 18.18 4.61 -1.73
N PHE A 365 18.63 5.08 -0.57
CA PHE A 365 18.06 4.66 0.73
C PHE A 365 16.54 4.87 0.84
N PHE A 366 15.99 5.89 0.20
CA PHE A 366 14.54 6.15 0.26
C PHE A 366 13.72 5.12 -0.55
N GLU A 367 14.35 4.39 -1.47
CA GLU A 367 13.78 3.22 -2.15
C GLU A 367 14.02 1.90 -1.40
N GLN A 368 14.99 1.87 -0.49
CA GLN A 368 15.23 0.73 0.40
C GLN A 368 14.07 0.54 1.39
N PHE A 369 13.98 -0.67 1.94
CA PHE A 369 12.96 -1.01 2.91
C PHE A 369 13.27 -0.35 4.25
N TYR A 370 12.38 0.54 4.70
CA TYR A 370 12.51 1.18 6.01
C TYR A 370 11.93 0.30 7.08
N VAL A 371 12.66 0.15 8.17
CA VAL A 371 12.25 -0.64 9.31
C VAL A 371 10.92 -0.19 9.92
N GLY A 372 10.64 1.11 9.94
CA GLY A 372 9.39 1.65 10.45
C GLY A 372 8.15 1.23 9.65
N ASP A 373 8.30 0.88 8.37
CA ASP A 373 7.17 0.43 7.55
C ASP A 373 6.70 -1.00 7.92
N PHE A 374 7.46 -1.73 8.75
CA PHE A 374 7.18 -3.13 9.12
C PHE A 374 6.81 -3.33 10.59
N THR A 375 7.04 -2.32 11.44
CA THR A 375 6.74 -2.39 12.87
C THR A 375 5.79 -1.28 13.29
N ASP A 376 4.69 -1.66 13.93
CA ASP A 376 3.69 -0.72 14.45
C ASP A 376 4.18 0.06 15.69
N LEU A 377 5.37 -0.27 16.19
CA LEU A 377 6.01 0.37 17.34
C LEU A 377 6.77 1.64 16.95
N LEU A 378 6.99 1.85 15.65
CA LEU A 378 7.55 3.07 15.08
C LEU A 378 6.49 3.76 14.19
N PRO A 379 6.51 5.09 14.08
CA PRO A 379 5.66 5.81 13.16
C PRO A 379 6.06 5.51 11.72
N ASP A 380 5.05 5.26 10.88
CA ASP A 380 5.22 5.15 9.44
C ASP A 380 5.76 6.45 8.82
N ARG A 381 6.32 6.33 7.61
CA ARG A 381 6.72 7.50 6.82
C ARG A 381 5.52 8.39 6.47
N LEU A 382 5.70 9.70 6.60
CA LEU A 382 4.70 10.71 6.31
C LEU A 382 4.96 11.33 4.93
N LEU A 383 4.23 10.94 3.88
CA LEU A 383 4.50 11.40 2.49
C LEU A 383 5.99 11.24 2.10
N ALA A 384 6.57 10.10 2.45
CA ALA A 384 8.00 9.76 2.30
C ALA A 384 8.99 10.52 3.22
N LEU A 385 8.51 11.29 4.19
CA LEU A 385 9.33 11.82 5.29
C LEU A 385 9.46 10.76 6.39
N ALA A 386 10.66 10.54 6.91
CA ALA A 386 10.92 9.70 8.07
C ALA A 386 11.31 10.58 9.27
N PRO A 387 10.32 11.17 10.00
CA PRO A 387 10.61 12.11 11.06
C PRO A 387 11.20 11.43 12.31
N ASP A 388 10.93 10.15 12.51
CA ASP A 388 11.40 9.40 13.67
C ASP A 388 12.86 8.98 13.53
N ARG A 389 13.62 9.17 14.62
CA ARG A 389 15.04 8.85 14.70
C ARG A 389 15.30 7.57 15.46
N ARG A 390 14.30 7.08 16.22
CA ARG A 390 14.43 5.91 17.06
C ARG A 390 14.93 4.71 16.27
N GLN A 391 15.74 3.92 16.94
CA GLN A 391 16.16 2.64 16.40
C GLN A 391 14.99 1.66 16.34
N PRO A 392 15.12 0.60 15.53
CA PRO A 392 14.21 -0.52 15.60
C PRO A 392 14.07 -1.03 17.04
N PRO A 393 12.86 -1.38 17.48
CA PRO A 393 12.69 -2.25 18.62
C PRO A 393 13.61 -3.47 18.51
N ASN A 394 14.07 -3.97 19.65
CA ASN A 394 14.91 -5.15 19.72
C ASN A 394 14.49 -6.09 20.86
N LEU A 395 13.23 -6.51 20.81
CA LEU A 395 12.61 -7.36 21.83
C LEU A 395 13.20 -8.78 21.83
N LEU A 396 13.62 -9.28 20.67
CA LEU A 396 14.30 -10.56 20.52
C LEU A 396 15.83 -10.51 20.76
N GLY A 397 16.42 -9.31 20.89
CA GLY A 397 17.86 -9.15 21.11
C GLY A 397 18.71 -9.59 19.91
N THR A 398 18.25 -9.30 18.69
CA THR A 398 18.93 -9.61 17.43
C THR A 398 19.67 -8.39 16.87
N ASP A 399 20.37 -8.58 15.74
CA ASP A 399 21.08 -7.53 15.02
C ASP A 399 20.17 -6.61 14.19
N ILE A 400 18.85 -6.78 14.27
CA ILE A 400 17.85 -5.88 13.65
C ILE A 400 18.04 -4.42 14.10
N ILE A 401 18.48 -4.20 15.34
CA ILE A 401 18.76 -2.87 15.90
C ILE A 401 19.83 -2.10 15.12
N GLU A 402 20.66 -2.80 14.35
CA GLU A 402 21.72 -2.23 13.53
C GLU A 402 21.23 -1.81 12.13
N VAL A 403 19.97 -2.11 11.77
CA VAL A 403 19.42 -1.94 10.42
C VAL A 403 18.24 -0.97 10.42
N ARG A 404 18.44 0.21 9.83
CA ARG A 404 17.37 1.19 9.57
C ARG A 404 16.76 1.04 8.19
N TYR A 405 17.62 0.82 7.19
CA TYR A 405 17.28 0.62 5.79
C TYR A 405 17.86 -0.71 5.31
N GLY A 406 17.06 -1.50 4.59
CA GLY A 406 17.43 -2.83 4.13
C GLY A 406 17.20 -3.07 2.64
N ASP A 407 17.99 -3.99 2.08
CA ASP A 407 17.79 -4.56 0.75
C ASP A 407 16.70 -5.63 0.76
N PHE A 408 16.47 -6.28 1.91
CA PHE A 408 15.50 -7.35 2.08
C PHE A 408 14.55 -6.97 3.21
N ALA A 409 13.29 -7.31 3.04
CA ALA A 409 12.29 -7.20 4.08
C ALA A 409 11.32 -8.38 4.04
N ALA A 410 10.86 -8.81 5.20
CA ALA A 410 9.82 -9.81 5.34
C ALA A 410 8.97 -9.49 6.56
N LYS A 411 7.66 -9.72 6.47
CA LYS A 411 6.73 -9.60 7.60
C LYS A 411 5.70 -10.72 7.53
N ILE A 412 5.36 -11.30 8.67
CA ILE A 412 4.22 -12.19 8.84
C ILE A 412 3.47 -11.75 10.08
N GLU A 413 2.17 -11.50 9.96
CA GLU A 413 1.33 -10.98 11.03
C GLU A 413 -0.05 -11.65 11.03
N GLY A 414 -0.56 -11.94 12.22
CA GLY A 414 -1.96 -12.29 12.45
C GLY A 414 -2.70 -11.15 13.14
N GLU A 415 -3.85 -10.75 12.62
CA GLU A 415 -4.78 -9.83 13.28
C GLU A 415 -6.07 -10.57 13.64
N TYR A 416 -6.51 -10.42 14.89
CA TYR A 416 -7.80 -10.89 15.38
C TYR A 416 -8.70 -9.69 15.65
N ARG A 417 -9.92 -9.71 15.12
CA ARG A 417 -10.84 -8.59 15.15
C ARG A 417 -12.22 -9.00 15.65
N ILE A 418 -12.73 -8.22 16.60
CA ILE A 418 -14.00 -8.40 17.29
C ILE A 418 -14.92 -7.23 16.92
N PRO A 419 -15.98 -7.47 16.12
CA PRO A 419 -16.98 -6.44 15.85
C PRO A 419 -17.76 -6.09 17.12
N LEU A 420 -17.57 -4.88 17.64
CA LEU A 420 -18.24 -4.39 18.85
C LEU A 420 -19.59 -3.76 18.52
N TYR A 421 -19.69 -3.10 17.36
CA TYR A 421 -20.88 -2.38 16.93
C TYR A 421 -21.09 -2.49 15.42
N THR A 422 -22.34 -2.57 14.99
CA THR A 422 -22.73 -2.48 13.58
C THR A 422 -23.92 -1.53 13.48
N GLY A 423 -23.76 -0.44 12.74
CA GLY A 423 -24.78 0.60 12.56
C GLY A 423 -25.16 0.78 11.10
N ARG A 424 -26.15 1.64 10.84
CA ARG A 424 -26.69 1.90 9.48
C ARG A 424 -26.65 3.37 9.06
N GLU A 425 -26.46 4.28 10.00
CA GLU A 425 -26.45 5.72 9.71
C GLU A 425 -25.04 6.28 9.74
N SER A 426 -24.60 6.90 10.83
CA SER A 426 -23.36 7.69 10.84
C SER A 426 -22.10 6.87 11.09
N VAL A 427 -22.24 5.74 11.79
CA VAL A 427 -21.18 4.77 12.08
C VAL A 427 -21.64 3.42 11.54
N TYR A 428 -20.90 2.87 10.58
CA TYR A 428 -21.20 1.59 9.94
C TYR A 428 -20.70 0.42 10.77
N GLY A 429 -19.55 0.57 11.44
CA GLY A 429 -19.02 -0.45 12.34
C GLY A 429 -17.94 0.06 13.26
N VAL A 430 -17.79 -0.60 14.41
CA VAL A 430 -16.67 -0.40 15.34
C VAL A 430 -16.13 -1.77 15.69
N ASP A 431 -14.85 -1.98 15.40
CA ASP A 431 -14.18 -3.25 15.58
C ASP A 431 -12.96 -3.07 16.50
N LEU A 432 -12.87 -3.87 17.55
CA LEU A 432 -11.65 -4.01 18.36
C LEU A 432 -10.71 -4.97 17.64
N PHE A 433 -9.46 -4.59 17.45
CA PHE A 433 -8.46 -5.46 16.83
C PHE A 433 -7.21 -5.58 17.69
N ALA A 434 -6.60 -6.75 17.65
CA ALA A 434 -5.27 -7.02 18.16
C ALA A 434 -4.47 -7.74 17.08
N SER A 435 -3.25 -7.31 16.81
CA SER A 435 -2.32 -7.94 15.89
C SER A 435 -0.99 -8.26 16.56
N ALA A 436 -0.36 -9.33 16.09
CA ALA A 436 0.99 -9.70 16.47
C ALA A 436 1.68 -10.37 15.28
N GLY A 437 2.98 -10.10 15.12
CA GLY A 437 3.74 -10.60 14.00
C GLY A 437 5.24 -10.59 14.25
N ILE A 438 5.95 -11.15 13.29
CA ILE A 438 7.40 -11.08 13.18
C ILE A 438 7.75 -10.30 11.92
N TYR A 439 8.80 -9.51 11.98
CA TYR A 439 9.33 -8.80 10.83
C TYR A 439 10.85 -8.88 10.80
N SER A 440 11.40 -8.69 9.61
CA SER A 440 12.83 -8.69 9.34
C SER A 440 13.13 -7.62 8.31
N VAL A 441 14.19 -6.86 8.54
CA VAL A 441 14.77 -5.95 7.57
C VAL A 441 16.28 -6.15 7.61
N ALA A 442 16.90 -6.36 6.46
CA ALA A 442 18.32 -6.69 6.36
C ALA A 442 18.93 -6.08 5.10
N THR A 443 20.20 -5.72 5.16
CA THR A 443 21.03 -5.48 3.98
C THR A 443 21.75 -6.78 3.57
N ARG A 444 22.36 -6.80 2.39
CA ARG A 444 23.25 -7.91 2.00
C ARG A 444 24.41 -8.13 2.98
N ARG A 445 24.82 -7.11 3.74
CA ARG A 445 25.96 -7.18 4.65
C ARG A 445 25.67 -7.99 5.92
N GLU A 446 24.42 -8.10 6.37
CA GLU A 446 24.08 -8.95 7.52
C GLU A 446 24.42 -10.43 7.25
N PHE A 447 24.37 -10.87 5.98
CA PHE A 447 24.67 -12.25 5.60
C PHE A 447 26.16 -12.49 5.30
N THR A 448 26.89 -11.49 4.79
CA THR A 448 28.29 -11.64 4.38
C THR A 448 29.30 -11.14 5.41
N ASN A 449 28.94 -10.10 6.17
CA ASN A 449 29.75 -9.50 7.22
C ASN A 449 28.83 -9.10 8.40
N PRO A 450 28.32 -10.08 9.18
CA PRO A 450 27.37 -9.83 10.25
C PRO A 450 27.96 -8.91 11.34
N PRO A 451 27.14 -8.12 12.04
CA PRO A 451 27.62 -7.27 13.13
C PRO A 451 28.36 -8.07 14.20
N THR A 452 29.45 -7.49 14.71
CA THR A 452 30.24 -8.12 15.77
C THR A 452 29.47 -8.10 17.10
N GLY A 453 29.73 -9.07 18.00
CA GLY A 453 29.00 -9.19 19.27
C GLY A 453 27.76 -10.09 19.23
N TYR A 454 27.14 -10.27 18.07
CA TYR A 454 25.98 -11.15 17.90
C TYR A 454 26.43 -12.60 17.56
N ARG A 455 25.77 -13.61 18.13
CA ARG A 455 26.09 -15.04 17.97
C ARG A 455 24.84 -15.91 17.85
N GLY A 456 24.93 -16.97 17.06
CA GLY A 456 23.81 -17.91 16.87
C GLY A 456 22.58 -17.21 16.28
N TRP A 457 21.42 -17.41 16.91
CA TRP A 457 20.14 -16.82 16.49
C TRP A 457 20.09 -15.30 16.56
N SER A 458 20.95 -14.65 17.36
CA SER A 458 20.95 -13.18 17.48
C SER A 458 21.54 -12.47 16.26
N ARG A 459 22.06 -13.21 15.26
CA ARG A 459 22.56 -12.68 13.97
C ARG A 459 21.50 -12.63 12.87
N LEU A 460 20.28 -13.05 13.17
CA LEU A 460 19.18 -12.97 12.22
C LEU A 460 18.41 -11.68 12.52
N PRO A 461 18.38 -10.71 11.59
CA PRO A 461 17.79 -9.40 11.86
C PRO A 461 16.27 -9.50 11.84
N VAL A 462 15.72 -10.00 12.93
CA VAL A 462 14.29 -10.31 13.11
C VAL A 462 13.85 -9.76 14.46
N ASP A 463 12.67 -9.15 14.50
CA ASP A 463 11.99 -8.80 15.75
C ASP A 463 10.48 -9.06 15.69
N VAL A 464 9.81 -8.84 16.82
CA VAL A 464 8.35 -8.91 16.93
C VAL A 464 7.72 -7.52 16.84
N THR A 465 6.53 -7.47 16.25
CA THR A 465 5.65 -6.29 16.23
C THR A 465 4.27 -6.67 16.73
N GLY A 466 3.50 -5.68 17.17
CA GLY A 466 2.11 -5.88 17.53
C GLY A 466 1.36 -4.58 17.70
N ASN A 467 0.05 -4.68 17.56
CA ASN A 467 -0.84 -3.54 17.66
C ASN A 467 -2.14 -3.91 18.39
N LEU A 468 -2.74 -2.95 19.06
CA LEU A 468 -4.02 -3.08 19.74
C LEU A 468 -4.77 -1.77 19.55
N GLY A 469 -6.03 -1.85 19.14
CA GLY A 469 -6.77 -0.64 18.82
C GLY A 469 -8.22 -0.84 18.43
N LEU A 470 -8.86 0.26 18.07
CA LEU A 470 -10.22 0.33 17.56
C LEU A 470 -10.21 0.81 16.11
N ARG A 471 -11.00 0.16 15.26
CA ARG A 471 -11.22 0.54 13.87
C ARG A 471 -12.69 0.91 13.69
N LEU A 472 -12.97 2.16 13.32
CA LEU A 472 -14.30 2.73 13.17
C LEU A 472 -14.56 3.07 11.71
N ASP A 473 -15.61 2.51 11.13
CA ASP A 473 -16.05 2.88 9.79
C ASP A 473 -17.23 3.85 9.91
N THR A 474 -17.09 5.03 9.33
CA THR A 474 -18.07 6.13 9.46
C THR A 474 -18.45 6.69 8.09
N LYS A 475 -19.51 7.49 8.04
CA LYS A 475 -19.89 8.24 6.82
C LYS A 475 -18.77 9.14 6.27
N LEU A 476 -17.84 9.58 7.11
CA LEU A 476 -16.71 10.44 6.72
C LEU A 476 -15.46 9.64 6.30
N GLY A 477 -15.46 8.32 6.49
CA GLY A 477 -14.33 7.44 6.22
C GLY A 477 -13.98 6.55 7.41
N GLY A 478 -12.93 5.76 7.21
CA GLY A 478 -12.38 4.87 8.22
C GLY A 478 -11.42 5.58 9.16
N VAL A 479 -11.56 5.34 10.46
CA VAL A 479 -10.66 5.85 11.52
C VAL A 479 -10.06 4.67 12.26
N THR A 480 -8.74 4.64 12.41
CA THR A 480 -8.03 3.66 13.24
C THR A 480 -7.37 4.37 14.41
N ILE A 481 -7.65 3.92 15.61
CA ILE A 481 -7.01 4.37 16.84
C ILE A 481 -6.18 3.20 17.35
N ALA A 482 -4.86 3.35 17.35
CA ALA A 482 -3.89 2.32 17.71
C ALA A 482 -3.00 2.79 18.88
N PHE A 483 -2.66 1.89 19.80
CA PHE A 483 -1.84 2.19 20.98
C PHE A 483 -0.36 1.79 20.84
N SER A 484 0.02 1.13 19.74
CA SER A 484 1.36 0.56 19.53
C SER A 484 2.50 1.59 19.55
N ASN A 485 2.31 2.76 18.95
CA ASN A 485 3.32 3.82 18.94
C ASN A 485 3.66 4.33 20.36
N VAL A 486 2.68 4.33 21.27
CA VAL A 486 2.90 4.71 22.68
C VAL A 486 3.69 3.61 23.40
N LEU A 487 3.41 2.35 23.11
CA LEU A 487 4.18 1.22 23.65
C LEU A 487 5.63 1.23 23.13
N GLY A 488 5.84 1.59 21.86
CA GLY A 488 7.18 1.75 21.29
C GLY A 488 8.02 2.82 22.00
N LEU A 489 7.40 3.90 22.51
CA LEU A 489 8.10 4.91 23.32
C LEU A 489 8.55 4.37 24.69
N VAL A 490 7.82 3.39 25.24
CA VAL A 490 8.15 2.76 26.54
C VAL A 490 9.16 1.63 26.37
N ALA A 491 9.07 0.85 25.29
CA ALA A 491 9.99 -0.25 25.01
C ALA A 491 11.43 0.25 24.73
N ALA A 492 11.57 1.37 24.04
CA ALA A 492 12.83 2.09 23.85
C ALA A 492 13.59 2.30 25.17
N ARG A 493 12.91 2.82 26.20
CA ARG A 493 13.49 3.09 27.54
C ARG A 493 14.04 1.85 28.26
N ASN A 494 13.53 0.66 27.94
CA ASN A 494 13.94 -0.59 28.57
C ASN A 494 14.94 -1.38 27.73
N GLY A 495 15.27 -0.91 26.52
CA GLY A 495 16.19 -1.53 25.58
C GLY A 495 17.65 -1.40 26.01
N ALA A 496 18.02 -1.98 27.15
CA ALA A 496 19.42 -2.19 27.48
C ALA A 496 20.02 -3.17 26.44
N ARG A 497 20.81 -2.63 25.50
CA ARG A 497 21.63 -3.44 24.59
C ARG A 497 22.59 -4.28 25.44
N LYS A 498 22.71 -5.57 25.15
CA LYS A 498 23.75 -6.43 25.74
C LYS A 498 25.12 -6.15 25.14
#